data_AF-A0AB34C1Y1-F1
#
_entry.id   AF-A0AB34C1Y1-F1
#
_cell.length_a   1.000
_cell.length_b   1.000
_cell.length_c   1.000
_cell.angle_alpha   90.00
_cell.angle_beta   90.00
_cell.angle_gamma   90.00
#
_symmetry.space_group_name_H-M   'P 1'
#
loop_
_entity.id
_entity.type
_entity.pdbx_description
1 polymer ?
#
loop_
_entity_poly.entity_id
_entity_poly.type
_entity_poly.pdbx_seq_one_letter_code
_entity_poly.pdbx_strand_id
1 'polypeptide(L)' 'MNDAKASSGIEYEISKISRTHNPAQDRTFVMGMIEMAEFAELIDSRTANRYRDELDTKFTERSAYLRRSA' A
#
# COMPACT_ATOMS: atom_id res chain seq x y z
N MET A 1 -16.61 -11.96 -6.99
CA MET A 1 -15.46 -12.18 -7.91
C MET A 1 -14.62 -10.90 -8.13
N ASN A 2 -15.09 -9.72 -7.73
CA ASN A 2 -14.36 -8.46 -7.90
C ASN A 2 -13.38 -8.17 -6.72
N ASP A 3 -13.76 -8.60 -5.52
CA ASP A 3 -13.10 -8.30 -4.24
C ASP A 3 -11.72 -8.96 -4.12
N ALA A 4 -11.59 -10.19 -4.63
CA ALA A 4 -10.32 -10.91 -4.68
C ALA A 4 -9.30 -10.24 -5.61
N LYS A 5 -9.76 -9.61 -6.70
CA LYS A 5 -8.89 -8.85 -7.62
C LYS A 5 -8.45 -7.54 -6.99
N ALA A 6 -9.35 -6.84 -6.29
CA ALA A 6 -9.01 -5.63 -5.56
C ALA A 6 -7.95 -5.91 -4.48
N SER A 7 -8.17 -6.96 -3.67
CA SER A 7 -7.21 -7.39 -2.64
C SER A 7 -5.84 -7.74 -3.23
N SER A 8 -5.81 -8.58 -4.28
CA SER A 8 -4.55 -8.96 -4.92
C SER A 8 -3.81 -7.77 -5.55
N GLY A 9 -4.56 -6.81 -6.11
CA GLY A 9 -4.00 -5.58 -6.68
C GLY A 9 -3.37 -4.68 -5.61
N ILE A 10 -4.03 -4.51 -4.47
CA ILE A 10 -3.51 -3.74 -3.34
C ILE A 10 -2.26 -4.42 -2.76
N GLU A 11 -2.30 -5.72 -2.49
CA GLU A 11 -1.16 -6.49 -1.97
C GLU A 11 0.06 -6.38 -2.90
N TYR A 12 -0.16 -6.48 -4.22
CA TYR A 12 0.89 -6.30 -5.21
C TYR A 12 1.52 -4.90 -5.14
N GLU A 13 0.71 -3.85 -5.11
CA GLU A 13 1.23 -2.48 -5.07
C GLU A 13 1.93 -2.15 -3.74
N ILE A 14 1.43 -2.67 -2.60
CA ILE A 14 2.12 -2.60 -1.30
C ILE A 14 3.50 -3.28 -1.39
N SER A 15 3.59 -4.46 -2.02
CA SER A 15 4.85 -5.19 -2.15
C SER A 15 5.92 -4.41 -2.94
N LYS A 16 5.50 -3.60 -3.93
CA LYS A 16 6.41 -2.78 -4.75
C LYS A 16 7.07 -1.65 -3.97
N ILE A 17 6.47 -1.19 -2.87
CA ILE A 17 7.03 -0.14 -2.02
C ILE A 17 8.43 -0.52 -1.51
N SER A 18 8.70 -1.79 -1.25
CA SER A 18 10.02 -2.24 -0.81
C SER A 18 11.14 -2.00 -1.85
N ARG A 19 10.81 -1.71 -3.12
CA ARG A 19 11.77 -1.56 -4.22
C ARG A 19 11.77 -0.18 -4.89
N THR A 20 10.78 0.67 -4.63
CA THR A 20 10.65 1.96 -5.32
C THR A 20 11.76 2.96 -4.98
N HIS A 21 12.07 3.86 -5.92
CA HIS A 21 12.93 5.02 -5.67
C HIS A 21 12.14 6.27 -5.25
N ASN A 22 10.81 6.26 -5.39
CA ASN A 22 9.93 7.39 -5.08
C ASN A 22 8.87 7.03 -4.01
N PRO A 23 9.30 6.62 -2.79
CA PRO A 23 8.40 6.01 -1.80
C PRO A 23 7.24 6.92 -1.35
N ALA A 24 7.40 8.24 -1.37
CA ALA A 24 6.34 9.17 -0.96
C ALA A 24 5.17 9.22 -1.96
N GLN A 25 5.48 9.25 -3.26
CA GLN A 25 4.46 9.28 -4.31
C GLN A 25 3.73 7.94 -4.37
N ASP A 26 4.48 6.84 -4.33
CA ASP A 26 3.89 5.50 -4.38
C ASP A 26 3.05 5.22 -3.13
N ARG A 27 3.49 5.63 -1.93
CA ARG A 27 2.64 5.51 -0.73
C ARG A 27 1.31 6.24 -0.90
N THR A 28 1.34 7.45 -1.43
CA THR A 28 0.12 8.25 -1.65
C THR A 28 -0.83 7.55 -2.62
N PHE A 29 -0.29 7.00 -3.70
CA PHE A 29 -1.06 6.24 -4.68
C PHE A 29 -1.71 4.99 -4.06
N VAL A 30 -0.93 4.17 -3.36
CA VAL A 30 -1.43 2.92 -2.75
C VAL A 30 -2.44 3.20 -1.64
N MET A 31 -2.23 4.25 -0.83
CA MET A 31 -3.23 4.69 0.15
C MET A 31 -4.55 5.01 -0.54
N GLY A 32 -4.52 5.77 -1.65
CA GLY A 32 -5.72 6.06 -2.44
C GLY A 32 -6.42 4.81 -2.97
N MET A 33 -5.68 3.77 -3.38
CA MET A 33 -6.26 2.49 -3.78
C MET A 33 -7.00 1.80 -2.64
N ILE A 34 -6.43 1.81 -1.43
CA ILE A 34 -7.05 1.22 -0.23
C ILE A 34 -8.34 1.99 0.11
N GLU A 35 -8.28 3.32 0.17
CA GLU A 35 -9.45 4.17 0.47
C GLU A 35 -10.59 3.94 -0.54
N MET A 36 -10.26 3.89 -1.83
CA MET A 36 -11.26 3.66 -2.88
C MET A 36 -11.86 2.25 -2.83
N ALA A 37 -11.06 1.24 -2.48
CA ALA A 37 -11.55 -0.13 -2.35
C ALA A 37 -12.47 -0.28 -1.13
N GLU A 38 -12.15 0.35 0.01
CA GLU A 38 -13.02 0.38 1.19
C GLU A 38 -14.32 1.15 0.89
N PHE A 39 -14.21 2.32 0.26
CA PHE A 39 -15.38 3.13 -0.12
C PHE A 39 -16.31 2.40 -1.09
N ALA A 40 -15.76 1.63 -2.03
CA ALA A 40 -16.53 0.83 -2.98
C ALA A 40 -17.00 -0.51 -2.39
N GLU A 41 -16.83 -0.74 -1.09
CA GLU A 41 -17.19 -1.98 -0.38
C GLU A 41 -16.54 -3.25 -0.96
N LEU A 42 -15.39 -3.11 -1.65
CA LEU A 42 -14.62 -4.23 -2.21
C LEU A 42 -13.76 -4.93 -1.15
N ILE A 43 -13.48 -4.25 -0.04
CA ILE A 43 -12.81 -4.78 1.15
C ILE A 43 -13.49 -4.20 2.40
N ASP A 44 -13.44 -4.94 3.51
CA ASP A 44 -13.93 -4.45 4.80
C ASP A 44 -12.91 -3.53 5.49
N SER A 45 -13.37 -2.76 6.48
CA SER A 45 -12.51 -1.84 7.24
C SER A 45 -11.36 -2.53 7.96
N ARG A 46 -11.55 -3.79 8.38
CA ARG A 46 -10.48 -4.57 9.03
C ARG A 46 -9.34 -4.85 8.05
N THR A 47 -9.68 -5.23 6.83
CA THR A 47 -8.74 -5.52 5.75
C THR A 47 -8.07 -4.25 5.27
N ALA A 48 -8.83 -3.17 5.10
CA ALA A 48 -8.30 -1.86 4.76
C ALA A 48 -7.27 -1.36 5.79
N ASN A 49 -7.58 -1.44 7.09
CA ASN A 49 -6.66 -1.07 8.16
C ASN A 49 -5.38 -1.89 8.14
N ARG A 50 -5.47 -3.22 7.92
CA ARG A 50 -4.29 -4.07 7.77
C ARG A 50 -3.40 -3.64 6.61
N TYR A 51 -3.99 -3.25 5.48
CA TYR A 51 -3.24 -2.74 4.34
C TYR A 51 -2.60 -1.38 4.61
N ARG A 52 -3.27 -0.48 5.35
CA ARG A 52 -2.69 0.80 5.79
C ARG A 52 -1.45 0.58 6.66
N ASP A 53 -1.53 -0.32 7.64
CA ASP A 53 -0.42 -0.65 8.53
C ASP A 53 0.77 -1.27 7.77
N GLU A 54 0.50 -2.18 6.84
CA GLU A 54 1.53 -2.81 6.01
C GLU A 54 2.22 -1.79 5.09
N LEU A 55 1.42 -0.92 4.45
CA LEU A 55 1.91 0.16 3.61
C LEU A 55 2.85 1.10 4.39
N ASP A 56 2.44 1.53 5.59
CA ASP A 56 3.24 2.43 6.43
C ASP A 56 4.54 1.79 6.91
N THR A 57 4.50 0.51 7.25
CA THR A 57 5.69 -0.26 7.60
C THR A 57 6.69 -0.28 6.46
N LYS A 58 6.26 -0.71 5.26
CA LYS A 58 7.15 -0.78 4.08
C LYS A 58 7.66 0.58 3.65
N PHE A 59 6.82 1.62 3.70
CA PHE A 59 7.23 2.98 3.40
C PHE A 59 8.33 3.46 4.35
N THR A 60 8.18 3.20 5.64
CA THR A 60 9.14 3.60 6.67
C THR A 60 10.48 2.89 6.46
N GLU A 61 10.45 1.58 6.25
CA GLU A 61 11.63 0.76 5.97
C GLU A 61 12.37 1.24 4.71
N ARG A 62 11.63 1.45 3.61
CA ARG A 62 12.22 1.87 2.35
C ARG A 62 12.80 3.27 2.43
N SER A 63 12.08 4.21 3.05
CA SER A 63 12.55 5.58 3.24
C SER A 63 13.81 5.62 4.09
N ALA A 64 13.88 4.81 5.15
CA ALA A 64 15.06 4.69 5.98
C ALA A 64 16.25 4.09 5.22
N TYR A 65 16.02 3.07 4.38
CA TYR A 65 17.04 2.50 3.51
C TYR A 65 17.62 3.54 2.55
N LEU A 66 16.76 4.29 1.84
CA LEU A 66 17.19 5.27 0.85
C LEU A 66 17.99 6.41 1.50
N ARG A 67 17.57 6.88 2.69
CA ARG A 67 18.31 7.90 3.44
C ARG A 67 19.71 7.45 3.89
N ARG A 68 19.89 6.16 4.21
CA ARG A 68 21.21 5.61 4.58
C ARG A 68 22.11 5.33 3.38
N SER A 69 21.52 5.23 2.19
CA SER A 69 22.23 4.88 0.95
C SER A 69 22.51 6.09 0.06
N ALA A 70 22.12 7.29 0.50
CA ALA A 70 22.36 8.58 -0.14
C ALA A 70 23.60 9.23 0.47
#